data_AF-A0A960BPS8-F1
#
_entry.id   AF-A0A960BPS8-F1
#
_cell.length_a   1.000
_cell.length_b   1.000
_cell.length_c   1.000
_cell.angle_alpha   90.00
_cell.angle_beta   90.00
_cell.angle_gamma   90.00
#
_symmetry.space_group_name_H-M   'P 1'
#
loop_
_entity.id
_entity.type
_entity.pdbx_description
1 polymer ?
#
loop_
_entity_poly.entity_id
_entity_poly.type
_entity_poly.pdbx_seq_one_letter_code
_entity_poly.pdbx_strand_id
1 'polypeptide(L)'
;MKARVVGAIAVGALALGGLAPVAASAHPREGGAAGERPAAGQQRGGLGPEAREIIREARESNPEALEAFKSAVDAAKEVKHEAIDAAREAYLAATETEREALKAALEAADSREERREAKEAYREATADQRAAFREAKQAACADFREAVEAALADLKEALPTTD
;
A
#
# COMPACT_ATOMS: atom_id res chain seq x y z
N MET A 1 -49.55 13.53 17.15
CA MET A 1 -49.24 12.24 16.51
C MET A 1 -48.01 12.45 15.62
N LYS A 2 -46.85 11.91 16.01
CA LYS A 2 -45.61 12.02 15.22
C LYS A 2 -45.59 10.90 14.19
N ALA A 3 -45.77 11.23 12.91
CA ALA A 3 -45.56 10.29 11.81
C ALA A 3 -44.04 10.11 11.62
N ARG A 4 -43.53 8.93 11.96
CA ARG A 4 -42.19 8.49 11.57
C ARG A 4 -42.27 8.01 10.12
N VAL A 5 -41.79 8.83 9.20
CA VAL A 5 -41.53 8.39 7.82
C VAL A 5 -40.23 7.59 7.87
N VAL A 6 -40.36 6.27 7.86
CA VAL A 6 -39.24 5.34 7.63
C VAL A 6 -38.95 5.41 6.14
N GLY A 7 -37.99 6.26 5.77
CA GLY A 7 -37.45 6.31 4.41
C GLY A 7 -36.52 5.14 4.20
N ALA A 8 -37.01 4.08 3.56
CA ALA A 8 -36.19 3.00 3.03
C ALA A 8 -35.22 3.57 1.99
N ILE A 9 -33.93 3.65 2.33
CA ILE A 9 -32.88 3.92 1.35
C ILE A 9 -32.61 2.59 0.65
N ALA A 10 -33.27 2.40 -0.49
CA ALA A 10 -32.91 1.38 -1.45
C ALA A 10 -31.56 1.78 -2.06
N VAL A 11 -30.47 1.17 -1.59
CA VAL A 11 -29.17 1.25 -2.26
C VAL A 11 -29.26 0.38 -3.50
N GLY A 12 -29.58 1.04 -4.62
CA GLY A 12 -29.58 0.43 -5.94
C GLY A 12 -28.16 0.01 -6.31
N ALA A 13 -27.91 -1.29 -6.33
CA ALA A 13 -26.77 -1.88 -7.01
C ALA A 13 -26.94 -1.63 -8.51
N LEU A 14 -26.29 -0.59 -9.04
CA LEU A 14 -26.19 -0.36 -10.47
C LEU A 14 -24.89 -1.00 -10.95
N ALA A 15 -25.01 -2.22 -11.45
CA ALA A 15 -23.96 -2.94 -12.15
C ALA A 15 -23.68 -2.23 -13.50
N LEU A 16 -22.43 -1.82 -13.74
CA LEU A 16 -21.94 -1.44 -15.06
C LEU A 16 -20.42 -1.70 -15.16
N GLY A 17 -20.03 -2.47 -16.18
CA GLY A 17 -18.69 -2.37 -16.77
C GLY A 17 -17.74 -3.51 -16.44
N GLY A 18 -17.75 -4.56 -17.27
CA GLY A 18 -16.97 -5.77 -17.05
C GLY A 18 -15.45 -5.62 -17.14
N LEU A 19 -14.77 -6.41 -16.33
CA LEU A 19 -13.49 -7.04 -16.63
C LEU A 19 -13.63 -8.55 -16.35
N ALA A 20 -13.06 -9.35 -17.24
CA ALA A 20 -13.27 -10.79 -17.36
C ALA A 20 -12.88 -11.60 -16.10
N PRO A 21 -13.49 -12.77 -15.87
CA PRO A 21 -13.12 -13.64 -14.76
C PRO A 21 -11.80 -14.36 -15.05
N VAL A 22 -10.77 -14.10 -14.25
CA VAL A 22 -9.65 -15.03 -14.12
C VAL A 22 -10.05 -16.08 -13.09
N ALA A 23 -10.23 -17.31 -13.56
CA ALA A 23 -10.44 -18.47 -12.73
C ALA A 23 -9.20 -18.75 -11.88
N ALA A 24 -9.38 -18.81 -10.55
CA ALA A 24 -8.42 -19.45 -9.65
C ALA A 24 -9.19 -20.17 -8.53
N SER A 25 -9.23 -21.48 -8.70
CA SER A 25 -9.48 -22.58 -7.77
C SER A 25 -9.84 -22.25 -6.32
N ALA A 26 -11.00 -22.77 -5.91
CA ALA A 26 -11.42 -22.88 -4.51
C ALA A 26 -10.48 -23.81 -3.72
N HIS A 27 -10.00 -23.33 -2.57
CA HIS A 27 -9.52 -24.19 -1.48
C HIS A 27 -10.44 -24.02 -0.26
N PRO A 28 -10.82 -25.11 0.43
CA PRO A 28 -11.62 -25.03 1.64
C PRO A 28 -10.82 -24.37 2.77
N ARG A 29 -11.44 -23.41 3.46
CA ARG A 29 -10.89 -22.71 4.62
C ARG A 29 -11.20 -23.54 5.86
N GLU A 30 -10.25 -24.36 6.28
CA GLU A 30 -10.29 -25.01 7.59
C GLU A 30 -9.54 -24.20 8.65
N GLY A 31 -10.13 -24.13 9.85
CA GLY A 31 -9.37 -24.12 11.11
C GLY A 31 -8.71 -22.81 11.51
N GLY A 32 -9.31 -22.14 12.49
CA GLY A 32 -8.61 -21.13 13.28
C GLY A 32 -7.45 -21.74 14.07
N ALA A 33 -6.28 -21.12 13.97
CA ALA A 33 -5.23 -21.22 14.97
C ALA A 33 -4.66 -19.81 15.16
N ALA A 34 -4.65 -19.37 16.41
CA ALA A 34 -4.03 -18.14 16.85
C ALA A 34 -2.54 -18.17 16.48
N GLY A 35 -2.20 -17.57 15.34
CA GLY A 35 -0.83 -17.40 14.90
C GLY A 35 -0.10 -16.44 15.83
N GLU A 36 0.97 -16.96 16.42
CA GLU A 36 1.96 -16.23 17.21
C GLU A 36 2.29 -14.89 16.55
N ARG A 37 2.22 -13.80 17.33
CA ARG A 37 2.75 -12.51 16.91
C ARG A 37 4.23 -12.71 16.57
N PRO A 38 4.67 -12.47 15.33
CA PRO A 38 6.09 -12.49 15.04
C PRO A 38 6.76 -11.46 15.94
N ALA A 39 7.81 -11.92 16.61
CA ALA A 39 8.59 -11.14 17.56
C ALA A 39 8.95 -9.78 16.96
N ALA A 40 8.78 -8.73 17.78
CA ALA A 40 9.24 -7.38 17.51
C ALA A 40 10.77 -7.34 17.38
N GLY A 41 11.27 -7.77 16.23
CA GLY A 41 12.67 -7.75 15.82
C GLY A 41 12.82 -7.54 14.31
N GLN A 42 11.72 -7.30 13.59
CA GLN A 42 11.75 -6.95 12.17
C GLN A 42 12.56 -5.65 12.03
N GLN A 43 13.75 -5.78 11.45
CA GLN A 43 14.62 -4.67 11.07
C GLN A 43 13.78 -3.52 10.54
N ARG A 44 13.83 -2.38 11.22
CA ARG A 44 13.29 -1.12 10.72
C ARG A 44 13.98 -0.78 9.40
N GLY A 45 13.42 -1.24 8.29
CA GLY A 45 13.59 -0.78 6.90
C GLY A 45 14.92 -0.12 6.51
N GLY A 46 16.03 -0.59 7.06
CA GLY A 46 17.32 0.06 7.01
C GLY A 46 18.30 -0.88 6.35
N LEU A 47 19.17 -0.32 5.53
CA LEU A 47 20.27 -1.04 4.89
C LEU A 47 20.97 -1.95 5.89
N GLY A 48 21.16 -3.21 5.50
CA GLY A 48 21.83 -4.23 6.30
C GLY A 48 23.27 -3.87 6.63
N PRO A 49 23.92 -4.61 7.55
CA PRO A 49 25.30 -4.32 7.97
C PRO A 49 26.28 -4.31 6.79
N GLU A 50 26.14 -5.23 5.83
CA GLU A 50 26.98 -5.29 4.62
C GLU A 50 26.82 -4.03 3.75
N ALA A 51 25.58 -3.63 3.46
CA ALA A 51 25.30 -2.43 2.68
C ALA A 51 25.91 -1.15 3.31
N ARG A 52 25.91 -1.06 4.65
CA ARG A 52 26.54 0.06 5.37
C ARG A 52 28.05 0.06 5.27
N GLU A 53 28.66 -1.12 5.16
CA GLU A 53 30.09 -1.26 4.95
C GLU A 53 30.50 -0.84 3.54
N ILE A 54 29.81 -1.34 2.52
CA ILE A 54 30.01 -0.93 1.12
C ILE A 54 29.92 0.60 0.97
N ILE A 55 28.90 1.23 1.57
CA ILE A 55 28.74 2.69 1.53
C ILE A 55 29.87 3.42 2.26
N ARG A 56 30.37 2.87 3.36
CA ARG A 56 31.48 3.45 4.13
C ARG A 56 32.77 3.39 3.31
N GLU A 57 33.08 2.24 2.74
CA GLU A 57 34.26 2.04 1.92
C GLU A 57 34.21 2.90 0.66
N ALA A 58 33.06 2.99 0.00
CA ALA A 58 32.88 3.85 -1.17
C ALA A 58 33.10 5.33 -0.85
N ARG A 59 32.72 5.78 0.34
CA ARG A 59 32.98 7.15 0.77
C ARG A 59 34.47 7.48 0.83
N GLU A 60 35.30 6.50 1.20
CA GLU A 60 36.73 6.68 1.39
C GLU A 60 37.52 6.44 0.10
N SER A 61 37.08 5.49 -0.72
CA SER A 61 37.84 4.98 -1.86
C SER A 61 37.29 5.38 -3.23
N ASN A 62 35.99 5.63 -3.36
CA ASN A 62 35.35 5.98 -4.64
C ASN A 62 34.12 6.90 -4.44
N PRO A 63 34.32 8.20 -4.14
CA PRO A 63 33.23 9.13 -3.86
C PRO A 63 32.32 9.37 -5.07
N GLU A 64 32.84 9.26 -6.30
CA GLU A 64 32.04 9.40 -7.52
C GLU A 64 31.03 8.26 -7.66
N ALA A 65 31.44 7.01 -7.41
CA ALA A 65 30.52 5.88 -7.38
C ALA A 65 29.47 6.01 -6.28
N LEU A 66 29.85 6.56 -5.11
CA LEU A 66 28.89 6.82 -4.04
C LEU A 66 27.86 7.89 -4.43
N GLU A 67 28.25 8.94 -5.14
CA GLU A 67 27.29 9.94 -5.64
C GLU A 67 26.36 9.34 -6.70
N ALA A 68 26.86 8.48 -7.60
CA ALA A 68 26.02 7.75 -8.55
C ALA A 68 24.98 6.86 -7.83
N PHE A 69 25.40 6.12 -6.79
CA PHE A 69 24.50 5.34 -5.94
C PHE A 69 23.41 6.21 -5.31
N LYS A 70 23.76 7.35 -4.71
CA LYS A 70 22.79 8.26 -4.10
C LYS A 70 21.78 8.77 -5.12
N SER A 71 22.27 9.18 -6.30
CA SER A 71 21.41 9.66 -7.39
C SER A 71 20.45 8.57 -7.85
N ALA A 72 20.91 7.33 -8.01
CA ALA A 72 20.04 6.20 -8.36
C ALA A 72 18.98 5.92 -7.28
N VAL A 73 19.36 5.97 -6.00
CA VAL A 73 18.43 5.80 -4.88
C VAL A 73 17.39 6.92 -4.83
N ASP A 74 17.78 8.17 -5.08
CA ASP A 74 16.85 9.30 -5.09
C ASP A 74 15.88 9.21 -6.27
N ALA A 75 16.36 8.86 -7.47
CA ALA A 75 15.48 8.58 -8.61
C ALA A 75 14.49 7.44 -8.31
N ALA A 76 14.96 6.35 -7.69
CA ALA A 76 14.07 5.25 -7.28
C ALA A 76 13.02 5.68 -6.24
N LYS A 77 13.36 6.62 -5.33
CA LYS A 77 12.37 7.18 -4.40
C LYS A 77 11.31 7.97 -5.14
N GLU A 78 11.69 8.82 -6.09
CA GLU A 78 10.76 9.62 -6.90
C GLU A 78 9.76 8.70 -7.62
N VAL A 79 10.25 7.68 -8.33
CA VAL A 79 9.40 6.70 -9.01
C VAL A 79 8.42 6.01 -8.06
N LYS A 80 8.89 5.58 -6.88
CA LYS A 80 8.01 4.97 -5.86
C LYS A 80 6.94 5.96 -5.38
N HIS A 81 7.30 7.22 -5.16
CA HIS A 81 6.35 8.24 -4.71
C HIS A 81 5.29 8.51 -5.77
N GLU A 82 5.69 8.68 -7.03
CA GLU A 82 4.78 8.84 -8.17
C GLU A 82 3.82 7.65 -8.31
N ALA A 83 4.32 6.41 -8.20
CA ALA A 83 3.48 5.22 -8.26
C ALA A 83 2.45 5.15 -7.11
N ILE A 84 2.85 5.51 -5.89
CA ILE A 84 1.95 5.54 -4.73
C ILE A 84 0.91 6.67 -4.88
N ASP A 85 1.31 7.83 -5.38
CA ASP A 85 0.42 8.97 -5.58
C ASP A 85 -0.61 8.66 -6.68
N ALA A 86 -0.19 8.07 -7.80
CA ALA A 86 -1.09 7.61 -8.85
C ALA A 86 -2.09 6.56 -8.33
N ALA A 87 -1.62 5.58 -7.54
CA ALA A 87 -2.50 4.59 -6.92
C ALA A 87 -3.49 5.23 -5.91
N ARG A 88 -3.05 6.28 -5.21
CA ARG A 88 -3.90 7.03 -4.28
C ARG A 88 -4.97 7.82 -5.02
N GLU A 89 -4.61 8.50 -6.10
CA GLU A 89 -5.57 9.22 -6.95
C GLU A 89 -6.63 8.28 -7.52
N ALA A 90 -6.21 7.12 -8.04
CA ALA A 90 -7.12 6.08 -8.50
C ALA A 90 -8.07 5.58 -7.39
N TYR A 91 -7.54 5.32 -6.19
CA TYR A 91 -8.34 4.93 -5.03
C TYR A 91 -9.36 6.01 -4.64
N LEU A 92 -8.96 7.28 -4.63
CA LEU A 92 -9.87 8.38 -4.29
C LEU A 92 -10.98 8.48 -5.34
N ALA A 93 -10.64 8.51 -6.63
CA ALA A 93 -11.64 8.55 -7.69
C ALA A 93 -12.63 7.36 -7.60
N ALA A 94 -12.12 6.16 -7.37
CA ALA A 94 -12.92 4.93 -7.29
C ALA A 94 -13.77 4.81 -6.02
N THR A 95 -13.58 5.68 -5.01
CA THR A 95 -14.32 5.62 -3.73
C THR A 95 -15.06 6.92 -3.41
N GLU A 96 -15.18 7.83 -4.38
CA GLU A 96 -15.81 9.14 -4.16
C GLU A 96 -17.28 9.00 -3.75
N THR A 97 -18.05 8.18 -4.48
CA THR A 97 -19.47 7.98 -4.20
C THR A 97 -19.70 7.35 -2.83
N GLU A 98 -18.93 6.34 -2.45
CA GLU A 98 -19.02 5.69 -1.14
C GLU A 98 -18.62 6.64 -0.01
N ARG A 99 -17.67 7.56 -0.25
CA ARG A 99 -17.27 8.57 0.74
C ARG A 99 -18.37 9.60 0.98
N GLU A 100 -19.04 10.07 -0.07
CA GLU A 100 -20.18 10.96 0.08
C GLU A 100 -21.37 10.25 0.75
N ALA A 101 -21.62 8.97 0.41
CA ALA A 101 -22.64 8.17 1.09
C ALA A 101 -22.33 7.96 2.58
N LEU A 102 -21.07 7.69 2.94
CA LEU A 102 -20.63 7.61 4.33
C LEU A 102 -20.84 8.95 5.05
N LYS A 103 -20.48 10.07 4.42
CA LYS A 103 -20.66 11.40 5.01
C LYS A 103 -22.13 11.68 5.31
N ALA A 104 -23.01 11.46 4.35
CA ALA A 104 -24.46 11.62 4.54
C ALA A 104 -25.00 10.70 5.65
N ALA A 105 -24.57 9.43 5.68
CA ALA A 105 -24.97 8.49 6.73
C ALA A 105 -24.48 8.91 8.13
N LEU A 106 -23.27 9.48 8.23
CA LEU A 106 -22.74 10.00 9.50
C LEU A 106 -23.46 11.27 9.96
N GLU A 107 -23.89 12.13 9.03
CA GLU A 107 -24.69 13.32 9.33
C GLU A 107 -26.12 12.96 9.79
N ALA A 108 -26.69 11.89 9.23
CA ALA A 108 -28.03 11.41 9.60
C ALA A 108 -28.06 10.53 10.87
N ALA A 109 -26.90 10.04 11.34
CA ALA A 109 -26.83 9.12 12.47
C ALA A 109 -27.02 9.83 13.82
N ASP A 110 -28.07 9.42 14.53
CA ASP A 110 -28.45 9.91 15.86
C ASP A 110 -27.81 9.10 16.99
N SER A 111 -27.14 8.00 16.67
CA SER A 111 -26.52 7.11 17.64
C SER A 111 -25.11 6.66 17.26
N ARG A 112 -24.39 6.13 18.26
CA ARG A 112 -23.06 5.53 18.04
C ARG A 112 -23.14 4.25 17.20
N GLU A 113 -24.24 3.52 17.31
CA GLU A 113 -24.47 2.26 16.60
C GLU A 113 -24.66 2.51 15.10
N GLU A 114 -25.52 3.45 14.71
CA GLU A 114 -25.71 3.84 13.31
C GLU A 114 -24.41 4.38 12.67
N ARG A 115 -23.62 5.16 13.43
CA ARG A 115 -22.29 5.61 12.95
C ARG A 115 -21.32 4.45 12.75
N ARG A 116 -21.43 3.38 13.52
CA ARG A 116 -20.60 2.18 13.38
C ARG A 116 -21.03 1.41 12.14
N GLU A 117 -22.32 1.19 11.96
CA GLU A 117 -22.90 0.51 10.80
C GLU A 117 -22.52 1.24 9.50
N ALA A 118 -22.66 2.56 9.45
CA ALA A 118 -22.25 3.36 8.29
C ALA A 118 -20.76 3.18 7.92
N LYS A 119 -19.88 3.13 8.93
CA LYS A 119 -18.44 2.90 8.73
C LYS A 119 -18.13 1.46 8.32
N GLU A 120 -18.87 0.49 8.82
CA GLU A 120 -18.72 -0.92 8.42
C GLU A 120 -19.19 -1.11 6.97
N ALA A 121 -20.34 -0.57 6.59
CA ALA A 121 -20.84 -0.58 5.21
C ALA A 121 -19.86 0.09 4.24
N TYR A 122 -19.30 1.25 4.60
CA TYR A 122 -18.26 1.90 3.79
C TYR A 122 -16.99 1.03 3.65
N ARG A 123 -16.56 0.36 4.72
CA ARG A 123 -15.36 -0.49 4.70
C ARG A 123 -15.56 -1.72 3.82
N GLU A 124 -16.76 -2.27 3.81
CA GLU A 124 -17.14 -3.39 2.95
C GLU A 124 -17.24 -2.95 1.49
N ALA A 125 -17.95 -1.86 1.22
CA ALA A 125 -18.11 -1.30 -0.12
C ALA A 125 -16.78 -0.89 -0.77
N THR A 126 -15.78 -0.48 0.03
CA THR A 126 -14.45 -0.06 -0.46
C THR A 126 -13.36 -1.13 -0.26
N ALA A 127 -13.72 -2.37 0.10
CA ALA A 127 -12.76 -3.40 0.46
C ALA A 127 -11.77 -3.70 -0.68
N ASP A 128 -12.28 -3.83 -1.91
CA ASP A 128 -11.48 -4.16 -3.09
C ASP A 128 -10.57 -3.01 -3.50
N GLN A 129 -11.06 -1.76 -3.51
CA GLN A 129 -10.25 -0.58 -3.79
C GLN A 129 -9.15 -0.41 -2.75
N ARG A 130 -9.44 -0.71 -1.47
CA ARG A 130 -8.43 -0.71 -0.40
C ARG A 130 -7.43 -1.85 -0.54
N ALA A 131 -7.83 -3.00 -1.07
CA ALA A 131 -6.91 -4.10 -1.38
C ALA A 131 -5.98 -3.70 -2.54
N ALA A 132 -6.54 -3.24 -3.66
CA ALA A 132 -5.79 -2.77 -4.82
C ALA A 132 -4.78 -1.66 -4.47
N PHE A 133 -5.19 -0.65 -3.68
CA PHE A 133 -4.27 0.40 -3.22
C PHE A 133 -3.13 -0.16 -2.36
N ARG A 134 -3.40 -1.15 -1.50
CA ARG A 134 -2.36 -1.78 -0.68
C ARG A 134 -1.40 -2.60 -1.54
N GLU A 135 -1.89 -3.34 -2.52
CA GLU A 135 -1.08 -4.09 -3.47
C GLU A 135 -0.19 -3.17 -4.29
N ALA A 136 -0.73 -2.08 -4.85
CA ALA A 136 0.05 -1.08 -5.58
C ALA A 136 1.16 -0.46 -4.71
N LYS A 137 0.85 -0.12 -3.45
CA LYS A 137 1.86 0.38 -2.51
C LYS A 137 2.94 -0.67 -2.22
N GLN A 138 2.57 -1.94 -2.05
CA GLN A 138 3.51 -3.02 -1.82
C GLN A 138 4.43 -3.24 -3.03
N ALA A 139 3.87 -3.23 -4.24
CA ALA A 139 4.62 -3.32 -5.50
C ALA A 139 5.62 -2.17 -5.60
N ALA A 140 5.18 -0.91 -5.48
CA ALA A 140 6.09 0.24 -5.53
C ALA A 140 7.21 0.19 -4.46
N CYS A 141 6.92 -0.36 -3.29
CA CYS A 141 7.95 -0.57 -2.25
C CYS A 141 8.90 -1.73 -2.57
N ALA A 142 8.46 -2.75 -3.30
CA ALA A 142 9.30 -3.86 -3.76
C ALA A 142 10.23 -3.38 -4.87
N ASP A 143 9.69 -2.70 -5.88
CA ASP A 143 10.46 -2.13 -7.00
C ASP A 143 11.55 -1.17 -6.49
N PHE A 144 11.21 -0.33 -5.51
CA PHE A 144 12.19 0.54 -4.85
C PHE A 144 13.33 -0.24 -4.19
N ARG A 145 13.04 -1.36 -3.53
CA ARG A 145 14.09 -2.16 -2.89
C ARG A 145 14.98 -2.82 -3.92
N GLU A 146 14.39 -3.39 -4.97
CA GLU A 146 15.14 -3.97 -6.08
C GLU A 146 16.08 -2.95 -6.72
N ALA A 147 15.59 -1.72 -6.96
CA ALA A 147 16.42 -0.63 -7.49
C ALA A 147 17.57 -0.24 -6.54
N VAL A 148 17.33 -0.21 -5.22
CA VAL A 148 18.37 0.07 -4.22
C VAL A 148 19.39 -1.06 -4.15
N GLU A 149 18.96 -2.31 -4.23
CA GLU A 149 19.84 -3.49 -4.24
C GLU A 149 20.70 -3.53 -5.50
N ALA A 150 20.13 -3.21 -6.67
CA ALA A 150 20.87 -3.06 -7.92
C ALA A 150 21.92 -1.95 -7.82
N ALA A 151 21.52 -0.75 -7.37
CA ALA A 151 22.47 0.36 -7.20
C ALA A 151 23.58 0.03 -6.19
N LEU A 152 23.28 -0.75 -5.14
CA LEU A 152 24.28 -1.20 -4.17
C LEU A 152 25.25 -2.22 -4.78
N ALA A 153 24.77 -3.10 -5.66
CA ALA A 153 25.62 -4.02 -6.39
C ALA A 153 26.59 -3.26 -7.31
N ASP A 154 26.09 -2.27 -8.05
CA ASP A 154 26.92 -1.39 -8.90
C ASP A 154 27.98 -0.64 -8.06
N LEU A 155 27.59 -0.14 -6.88
CA LEU A 155 28.51 0.51 -5.95
C LEU A 155 29.62 -0.43 -5.49
N LYS A 156 29.26 -1.70 -5.18
CA LYS A 156 30.21 -2.72 -4.73
C LYS A 156 31.21 -3.08 -5.84
N GLU A 157 30.74 -3.18 -7.08
CA GLU A 157 31.61 -3.44 -8.24
C GLU A 157 32.57 -2.28 -8.53
N ALA A 158 32.15 -1.05 -8.24
CA ALA A 158 32.97 0.14 -8.41
C ALA A 158 34.03 0.34 -7.31
N LEU A 159 34.01 -0.45 -6.23
CA LEU A 159 35.05 -0.40 -5.20
C LEU A 159 36.36 -1.00 -5.73
N PRO A 160 37.52 -0.39 -5.41
CA PRO A 160 38.80 -0.96 -5.80
C PRO A 160 38.98 -2.33 -5.15
N THR A 161 39.29 -3.35 -5.96
CA THR A 161 39.66 -4.67 -5.44
C THR A 161 40.96 -4.53 -4.67
N THR A 162 40.93 -4.84 -3.37
CA THR A 162 42.15 -4.99 -2.57
C THR A 162 42.83 -6.28 -2.98
N ASP A 163 43.75 -6.19 -3.94
CA ASP A 163 44.78 -7.22 -4.20
C ASP A 163 45.81 -7.29 -3.06
#